data_AF-A0A1X6Z2M8-F1
#
_entry.id   AF-A0A1X6Z2M8-F1
#
_cell.length_a   1.000
_cell.length_b   1.000
_cell.length_c   1.000
_cell.angle_alpha   90.00
_cell.angle_beta   90.00
_cell.angle_gamma   90.00
#
_symmetry.space_group_name_H-M   'P 1'
#
loop_
_entity.id
_entity.type
_entity.pdbx_description
1 polymer ?
#
loop_
_entity_poly.entity_id
_entity_poly.type
_entity_poly.pdbx_seq_one_letter_code
_entity_poly.pdbx_strand_id
1 'polypeptide(L)'
;MPWDRNQMAARAAEELEDGMYVNLGIGIPTLVANYVGDKDITLQSENGMLGMGPFPYEGEEDPDLINAGKQTITELPKTAYFDSAMSFGMIRGGKIAAAVLGAMEVDEKGDLANWMIPGKLVKGMGGAMDLVAGVGRVIVVMDHQNKHGESKVLKTCTLPLTGAGVVNRIITNLGVLDVVEGGLKIVELADGVTEQEMRDATEATIV
;
A
#
# COMPACT_ATOMS: atom_id res chain seq x y z
N MET A 1 14.64 -7.64 16.19
CA MET A 1 14.22 -8.55 15.12
C MET A 1 13.32 -7.81 14.14
N PRO A 2 13.53 -7.99 12.84
CA PRO A 2 12.65 -7.43 11.81
C PRO A 2 11.20 -7.88 11.98
N TRP A 3 10.25 -7.01 11.63
CA TRP A 3 8.82 -7.31 11.62
C TRP A 3 8.48 -8.34 10.55
N ASP A 4 7.53 -9.22 10.87
CA ASP A 4 6.89 -10.06 9.86
C ASP A 4 5.79 -9.28 9.09
N ARG A 5 5.14 -9.97 8.14
CA ARG A 5 4.07 -9.38 7.31
C ARG A 5 2.85 -8.93 8.11
N ASN A 6 2.51 -9.61 9.20
CA ASN A 6 1.39 -9.26 10.05
C ASN A 6 1.72 -8.04 10.90
N GLN A 7 2.93 -7.97 11.43
CA GLN A 7 3.42 -6.82 12.18
C GLN A 7 3.51 -5.57 11.29
N MET A 8 3.99 -5.69 10.05
CA MET A 8 3.96 -4.58 9.08
C MET A 8 2.53 -4.14 8.76
N ALA A 9 1.60 -5.08 8.57
CA ALA A 9 0.20 -4.77 8.30
C ALA A 9 -0.49 -4.11 9.51
N ALA A 10 -0.21 -4.59 10.72
CA ALA A 10 -0.68 -3.99 11.97
C ALA A 10 -0.16 -2.56 12.13
N ARG A 11 1.13 -2.36 11.87
CA ARG A 11 1.73 -1.02 11.91
C ARG A 11 1.12 -0.09 10.85
N ALA A 12 0.88 -0.58 9.64
CA ALA A 12 0.20 0.20 8.61
C ALA A 12 -1.26 0.55 8.96
N ALA A 13 -1.95 -0.28 9.75
CA ALA A 13 -3.30 0.01 10.22
C ALA A 13 -3.36 1.18 11.22
N GLU A 14 -2.26 1.49 11.89
CA GLU A 14 -2.14 2.69 12.74
C GLU A 14 -2.16 3.98 11.93
N GLU A 15 -1.83 3.93 10.63
CA GLU A 15 -1.89 5.08 9.73
C GLU A 15 -3.30 5.44 9.27
N LEU A 16 -4.28 4.58 9.56
CA LEU A 16 -5.67 4.78 9.20
C LEU A 16 -6.42 5.33 10.42
N GLU A 17 -7.31 6.30 10.19
CA GLU A 17 -8.12 6.95 11.22
C GLU A 17 -9.60 6.60 11.07
N ASP A 18 -10.35 6.80 12.15
CA ASP A 18 -11.80 6.62 12.15
C ASP A 18 -12.48 7.49 11.08
N GLY A 19 -13.43 6.93 10.34
CA GLY A 19 -14.14 7.59 9.25
C GLY A 19 -13.38 7.68 7.92
N MET A 20 -12.16 7.16 7.82
CA MET A 20 -11.39 7.22 6.56
C MET A 20 -11.98 6.33 5.46
N TYR A 21 -11.97 6.86 4.23
CA TYR A 21 -12.15 6.10 3.00
C TYR A 21 -10.79 5.66 2.47
N VAL A 22 -10.58 4.35 2.36
CA VAL A 22 -9.25 3.77 2.13
C VAL A 22 -9.29 2.78 0.97
N ASN A 23 -8.25 2.78 0.14
CA ASN A 23 -8.01 1.72 -0.84
C ASN A 23 -6.81 0.88 -0.40
N LEU A 24 -6.95 -0.45 -0.44
CA LEU A 24 -5.88 -1.38 -0.09
C LEU A 24 -5.48 -2.19 -1.32
N GLY A 25 -4.21 -2.10 -1.69
CA GLY A 25 -3.63 -2.92 -2.75
C GLY A 25 -3.52 -4.40 -2.34
N ILE A 26 -3.25 -5.26 -3.31
CA ILE A 26 -3.06 -6.70 -3.07
C ILE A 26 -1.81 -7.00 -2.23
N GLY A 27 -1.82 -8.10 -1.45
CA GLY A 27 -0.66 -8.59 -0.71
C GLY A 27 -0.67 -8.21 0.76
N ILE A 28 0.43 -7.66 1.29
CA ILE A 28 0.46 -7.18 2.69
C ILE A 28 -0.63 -6.12 2.95
N PRO A 29 -0.91 -5.16 2.04
CA PRO A 29 -1.93 -4.15 2.30
C PRO A 29 -3.35 -4.72 2.51
N THR A 30 -3.73 -5.86 1.92
CA THR A 30 -5.04 -6.46 2.21
C THR A 30 -5.16 -6.97 3.65
N LEU A 31 -4.04 -7.28 4.31
CA LEU A 31 -4.03 -7.70 5.71
C LEU A 31 -4.30 -6.54 6.67
N VAL A 32 -4.07 -5.29 6.24
CA VAL A 32 -4.24 -4.08 7.07
C VAL A 32 -5.65 -3.98 7.65
N ALA A 33 -6.66 -4.36 6.86
CA ALA A 33 -8.06 -4.37 7.29
C ALA A 33 -8.32 -5.23 8.54
N ASN A 34 -7.48 -6.24 8.80
CA ASN A 34 -7.62 -7.12 9.97
C ASN A 34 -7.09 -6.49 11.27
N TYR A 35 -6.38 -5.36 11.20
CA TYR A 35 -5.67 -4.75 12.32
C TYR A 35 -6.14 -3.34 12.66
N VAL A 36 -7.24 -2.87 12.06
CA VAL A 36 -7.78 -1.51 12.30
C VAL A 36 -8.49 -1.36 13.64
N GLY A 37 -8.72 -2.46 14.37
CA GLY A 37 -9.40 -2.46 15.66
C GLY A 37 -10.83 -1.95 15.55
N ASP A 38 -11.21 -1.03 16.44
CA ASP A 38 -12.57 -0.46 16.51
C ASP A 38 -12.80 0.72 15.55
N LYS A 39 -11.80 1.10 14.72
CA LYS A 39 -11.92 2.22 13.78
C LYS A 39 -12.94 1.89 12.67
N ASP A 40 -13.90 2.77 12.44
CA ASP A 40 -14.86 2.65 11.33
C ASP A 40 -14.25 3.20 10.05
N ILE A 41 -13.51 2.35 9.33
CA ILE A 41 -13.02 2.68 7.99
C ILE A 41 -13.97 2.16 6.90
N THR A 42 -13.92 2.81 5.73
CA THR A 42 -14.68 2.37 4.55
C THR A 42 -13.72 2.00 3.44
N LEU A 43 -13.70 0.71 3.09
CA LEU A 43 -12.84 0.17 2.05
C LEU A 43 -13.46 0.40 0.66
N GLN A 44 -12.72 1.06 -0.21
CA GLN A 44 -13.05 1.22 -1.61
C GLN A 44 -12.36 0.13 -2.45
N SER A 45 -13.10 -0.46 -3.39
CA SER A 45 -12.59 -1.39 -4.39
C SER A 45 -12.70 -0.75 -5.77
N GLU A 46 -11.59 -0.71 -6.51
CA GLU A 46 -11.47 0.00 -7.79
C GLU A 46 -12.43 -0.54 -8.87
N ASN A 47 -12.89 -1.78 -8.74
CA ASN A 47 -13.86 -2.40 -9.63
C ASN A 47 -15.32 -1.98 -9.40
N GLY A 48 -15.61 -1.03 -8.50
CA GLY A 48 -16.94 -0.40 -8.41
C GLY A 48 -17.69 -0.59 -7.09
N MET A 49 -16.98 -0.67 -5.97
CA MET A 49 -17.58 -0.91 -4.65
C MET A 49 -17.02 0.06 -3.60
N LEU A 50 -17.88 0.53 -2.70
CA LEU A 50 -17.49 1.27 -1.49
C LEU A 50 -18.14 0.60 -0.28
N GLY A 51 -17.35 0.33 0.75
CA GLY A 51 -17.79 -0.46 1.90
C GLY A 51 -17.64 -1.97 1.69
N MET A 52 -16.48 -2.41 1.21
CA MET A 52 -16.17 -3.84 1.07
C MET A 52 -16.12 -4.53 2.44
N GLY A 53 -16.75 -5.70 2.56
CA GLY A 53 -16.74 -6.56 3.75
C GLY A 53 -15.60 -7.59 3.74
N PRO A 54 -15.56 -8.50 4.74
CA PRO A 54 -14.59 -9.59 4.81
C PRO A 54 -14.81 -10.65 3.70
N PHE A 55 -13.93 -11.64 3.66
CA PHE A 55 -14.15 -12.84 2.86
C PHE A 55 -15.42 -13.60 3.29
N PRO A 56 -16.15 -14.22 2.36
CA PRO A 56 -17.32 -15.04 2.68
C PRO A 56 -16.93 -16.32 3.41
N TYR A 57 -17.88 -16.93 4.11
CA TYR A 57 -17.73 -18.30 4.58
C TYR A 57 -17.85 -19.28 3.41
N GLU A 58 -17.34 -20.50 3.61
CA GLU A 58 -17.43 -21.56 2.60
C GLU A 58 -18.90 -21.86 2.25
N GLY A 59 -19.24 -21.77 0.96
CA GLY A 59 -20.60 -21.93 0.44
C GLY A 59 -21.40 -20.62 0.30
N GLU A 60 -20.88 -19.50 0.79
CA GLU A 60 -21.48 -18.16 0.65
C GLU A 60 -20.79 -17.32 -0.43
N GLU A 61 -19.91 -17.91 -1.24
CA GLU A 61 -19.22 -17.22 -2.31
C GLU A 61 -20.18 -16.79 -3.44
N ASP A 62 -20.12 -15.51 -3.81
CA ASP A 62 -20.83 -14.97 -4.97
C ASP A 62 -19.82 -14.51 -6.04
N PRO A 63 -19.85 -15.06 -7.26
CA PRO A 63 -18.92 -14.68 -8.33
C PRO A 63 -19.07 -13.23 -8.82
N ASP A 64 -20.22 -12.59 -8.57
CA ASP A 64 -20.44 -11.18 -8.90
C ASP A 64 -19.85 -10.24 -7.83
N LEU A 65 -19.55 -10.75 -6.63
CA LEU A 65 -19.01 -10.02 -5.49
C LEU A 65 -17.52 -10.28 -5.31
N ILE A 66 -16.70 -9.55 -6.05
CA ILE A 66 -15.24 -9.68 -6.00
C ILE A 66 -14.54 -8.36 -5.67
N ASN A 67 -13.35 -8.46 -5.07
CA ASN A 67 -12.46 -7.33 -4.88
C ASN A 67 -11.55 -7.09 -6.11
N ALA A 68 -10.74 -6.02 -6.06
CA ALA A 68 -9.74 -5.71 -7.08
C ALA A 68 -8.76 -6.87 -7.38
N GLY A 69 -8.46 -7.69 -6.37
CA GLY A 69 -7.63 -8.90 -6.46
C GLY A 69 -8.32 -10.13 -7.05
N LYS A 70 -9.59 -10.01 -7.49
CA LYS A 70 -10.40 -11.11 -8.06
C LYS A 70 -10.73 -12.21 -7.05
N GLN A 71 -10.78 -11.88 -5.76
CA GLN A 71 -11.21 -12.76 -4.70
C GLN A 71 -12.66 -12.45 -4.33
N THR A 72 -13.46 -13.48 -4.04
CA THR A 72 -14.83 -13.32 -3.54
C THR A 72 -14.84 -12.63 -2.19
N ILE A 73 -15.76 -11.69 -1.98
CA ILE A 73 -15.89 -10.88 -0.77
C ILE A 73 -17.37 -10.76 -0.39
N THR A 74 -17.64 -10.14 0.75
CA THR A 74 -19.00 -9.85 1.22
C THR A 74 -19.29 -8.34 1.20
N GLU A 75 -20.56 -8.01 1.39
CA GLU A 75 -21.05 -6.64 1.56
C GLU A 75 -21.21 -6.28 3.05
N LEU A 76 -21.13 -4.99 3.34
CA LEU A 76 -21.56 -4.40 4.61
C LEU A 76 -22.93 -3.73 4.42
N PRO A 77 -23.70 -3.46 5.49
CA PRO A 77 -24.96 -2.72 5.38
C PRO A 77 -24.83 -1.33 4.72
N LYS A 78 -23.63 -0.76 4.71
CA LYS A 78 -23.29 0.54 4.12
C LYS A 78 -22.72 0.44 2.69
N THR A 79 -22.72 -0.75 2.07
CA THR A 79 -22.11 -0.93 0.75
C THR A 79 -22.86 -0.16 -0.33
N ALA A 80 -22.10 0.46 -1.24
CA ALA A 80 -22.61 1.10 -2.43
C ALA A 80 -21.84 0.64 -3.67
N TYR A 81 -22.56 0.50 -4.80
CA TYR A 81 -22.02 0.11 -6.10
C TYR A 81 -22.03 1.25 -7.11
N PHE A 82 -21.07 1.21 -8.02
CA PHE A 82 -20.92 2.20 -9.08
C PHE A 82 -20.08 1.62 -10.23
N ASP A 83 -20.19 2.24 -11.41
CA ASP A 83 -19.37 1.85 -12.55
C ASP A 83 -17.88 2.23 -12.37
N SER A 84 -17.01 1.67 -13.21
CA SER A 84 -15.58 1.95 -13.16
C SER A 84 -15.24 3.43 -13.40
N ALA A 85 -16.04 4.15 -14.20
CA ALA A 85 -15.77 5.57 -14.48
C ALA A 85 -15.98 6.42 -13.22
N MET A 86 -17.05 6.16 -12.46
CA MET A 86 -17.31 6.78 -11.17
C MET A 86 -16.29 6.33 -10.12
N SER A 87 -15.90 5.06 -10.11
CA SER A 87 -14.84 4.53 -9.23
C SER A 87 -13.53 5.29 -9.37
N PHE A 88 -13.02 5.40 -10.61
CA PHE A 88 -11.80 6.15 -10.86
C PHE A 88 -12.00 7.67 -10.79
N GLY A 89 -13.22 8.18 -11.02
CA GLY A 89 -13.58 9.56 -10.74
C GLY A 89 -13.46 9.92 -9.25
N MET A 90 -13.85 8.99 -8.36
CA MET A 90 -13.69 9.11 -6.92
C MET A 90 -12.21 9.09 -6.51
N ILE A 91 -11.43 8.15 -7.06
CA ILE A 91 -9.99 8.04 -6.81
C ILE A 91 -9.25 9.29 -7.29
N ARG A 92 -9.33 9.63 -8.59
CA ARG A 92 -8.62 10.78 -9.18
C ARG A 92 -9.13 12.12 -8.64
N GLY A 93 -10.38 12.17 -8.17
CA GLY A 93 -10.98 13.36 -7.55
C GLY A 93 -10.56 13.60 -6.10
N GLY A 94 -9.62 12.82 -5.57
CA GLY A 94 -9.10 12.98 -4.20
C GLY A 94 -10.14 12.70 -3.12
N LYS A 95 -11.09 11.80 -3.39
CA LYS A 95 -12.13 11.41 -2.41
C LYS A 95 -11.73 10.23 -1.54
N ILE A 96 -10.64 9.55 -1.90
CA ILE A 96 -10.04 8.48 -1.10
C ILE A 96 -8.92 9.10 -0.26
N ALA A 97 -9.04 8.98 1.06
CA ALA A 97 -8.14 9.61 2.03
C ALA A 97 -6.74 9.01 1.95
N ALA A 98 -6.65 7.68 1.85
CA ALA A 98 -5.37 6.98 1.78
C ALA A 98 -5.40 5.76 0.85
N ALA A 99 -4.28 5.45 0.22
CA ALA A 99 -4.01 4.17 -0.40
C ALA A 99 -2.81 3.49 0.27
N VAL A 100 -2.97 2.21 0.60
CA VAL A 100 -1.85 1.37 1.08
C VAL A 100 -1.47 0.38 -0.02
N LEU A 101 -0.23 0.44 -0.48
CA LEU A 101 0.23 -0.29 -1.67
C LEU A 101 1.51 -1.09 -1.38
N GLY A 102 1.69 -2.18 -2.11
CA GLY A 102 2.99 -2.86 -2.19
C GLY A 102 3.93 -2.15 -3.16
N ALA A 103 5.24 -2.35 -2.99
CA ALA A 103 6.27 -1.82 -3.89
C ALA A 103 7.38 -2.83 -4.20
N MET A 104 7.93 -2.70 -5.42
CA MET A 104 9.18 -3.37 -5.81
C MET A 104 10.37 -2.47 -5.48
N GLU A 105 10.25 -1.17 -5.73
CA GLU A 105 11.21 -0.15 -5.34
C GLU A 105 10.48 1.13 -4.92
N VAL A 106 11.07 1.86 -3.99
CA VAL A 106 10.74 3.26 -3.70
C VAL A 106 12.06 4.02 -3.62
N ASP A 107 12.09 5.28 -4.07
CA ASP A 107 13.29 6.10 -3.97
C ASP A 107 13.19 7.27 -2.98
N GLU A 108 14.33 7.96 -2.79
CA GLU A 108 14.49 9.04 -1.81
C GLU A 108 13.61 10.26 -2.07
N LYS A 109 13.00 10.37 -3.25
CA LYS A 109 12.05 11.44 -3.61
C LYS A 109 10.60 10.99 -3.49
N GLY A 110 10.37 9.71 -3.18
CA GLY A 110 9.05 9.11 -3.13
C GLY A 110 8.53 8.65 -4.50
N ASP A 111 9.41 8.41 -5.48
CA ASP A 111 9.00 7.71 -6.69
C ASP A 111 8.68 6.26 -6.34
N LEU A 112 7.62 5.72 -6.94
CA LEU A 112 7.15 4.35 -6.72
C LEU A 112 7.33 3.53 -7.99
N ALA A 113 7.87 2.31 -7.87
CA ALA A 113 7.81 1.30 -8.93
C ALA A 113 7.21 -0.01 -8.40
N ASN A 114 6.08 -0.45 -8.97
CA ASN A 114 5.39 -1.65 -8.49
C ASN A 114 4.62 -2.48 -9.55
N TRP A 115 4.73 -2.16 -10.84
CA TRP A 115 3.88 -2.79 -11.86
C TRP A 115 4.63 -3.66 -12.89
N MET A 116 5.94 -3.48 -13.05
CA MET A 116 6.72 -4.15 -14.09
C MET A 116 8.16 -4.42 -13.66
N ILE A 117 8.67 -5.59 -14.07
CA ILE A 117 10.10 -5.90 -14.16
C ILE A 117 10.41 -6.27 -15.61
N PRO A 118 11.17 -5.43 -16.36
CA PRO A 118 11.50 -5.71 -17.75
C PRO A 118 12.06 -7.12 -17.96
N GLY A 119 11.48 -7.86 -18.92
CA GLY A 119 11.91 -9.22 -19.25
C GLY A 119 11.52 -10.31 -18.24
N LYS A 120 10.84 -9.99 -17.13
CA LYS A 120 10.47 -10.98 -16.10
C LYS A 120 9.01 -10.93 -15.68
N LEU A 121 8.48 -9.76 -15.37
CA LEU A 121 7.13 -9.59 -14.84
C LEU A 121 6.43 -8.44 -15.57
N VAL A 122 5.40 -8.75 -16.35
CA VAL A 122 4.57 -7.78 -17.06
C VAL A 122 3.11 -8.16 -16.85
N LYS A 123 2.48 -7.60 -15.80
CA LYS A 123 1.06 -7.84 -15.48
C LYS A 123 0.15 -6.64 -15.79
N GLY A 124 0.73 -5.51 -16.19
CA GLY A 124 0.03 -4.23 -16.31
C GLY A 124 -0.09 -3.51 -14.97
N MET A 125 -0.37 -2.21 -15.02
CA MET A 125 -0.45 -1.35 -13.83
C MET A 125 -1.80 -1.39 -13.10
N GLY A 126 -2.86 -1.93 -13.73
CA GLY A 126 -4.21 -1.87 -13.16
C GLY A 126 -4.60 -0.43 -12.79
N GLY A 127 -5.25 -0.24 -11.64
CA GLY A 127 -5.55 1.08 -11.09
C GLY A 127 -4.42 1.77 -10.33
N ALA A 128 -3.21 1.20 -10.27
CA ALA A 128 -2.15 1.69 -9.38
C ALA A 128 -1.71 3.13 -9.69
N MET A 129 -1.63 3.51 -10.96
CA MET A 129 -1.24 4.86 -11.38
C MET A 129 -2.31 5.90 -10.98
N ASP A 130 -3.60 5.57 -11.17
CA ASP A 130 -4.71 6.44 -10.74
C ASP A 130 -4.75 6.63 -9.23
N LEU A 131 -4.52 5.55 -8.47
CA LEU A 131 -4.48 5.60 -7.01
C LEU A 131 -3.40 6.57 -6.53
N VAL A 132 -2.15 6.36 -6.94
CA VAL A 132 -1.05 7.19 -6.43
C VAL A 132 -1.08 8.63 -6.92
N ALA A 133 -1.76 8.91 -8.03
CA ALA A 133 -1.96 10.27 -8.52
C ALA A 133 -3.13 11.00 -7.84
N GLY A 134 -4.10 10.26 -7.31
CA GLY A 134 -5.40 10.81 -6.89
C GLY A 134 -5.62 10.87 -5.38
N VAL A 135 -5.14 9.89 -4.62
CA VAL A 135 -5.46 9.79 -3.19
C VAL A 135 -4.77 10.87 -2.34
N GLY A 136 -5.32 11.16 -1.17
CA GLY A 136 -4.75 12.15 -0.25
C GLY A 136 -3.38 11.75 0.32
N ARG A 137 -3.17 10.46 0.59
CA ARG A 137 -1.93 9.93 1.15
C ARG A 137 -1.60 8.53 0.59
N VAL A 138 -0.35 8.32 0.17
CA VAL A 138 0.17 7.03 -0.30
C VAL A 138 1.12 6.45 0.74
N ILE A 139 0.78 5.27 1.23
CA ILE A 139 1.58 4.50 2.18
C ILE A 139 2.05 3.24 1.48
N VAL A 140 3.36 3.02 1.44
CA VAL A 140 3.95 1.80 0.90
C VAL A 140 4.22 0.83 2.04
N VAL A 141 3.86 -0.44 1.84
CA VAL A 141 4.22 -1.55 2.74
C VAL A 141 4.99 -2.60 1.94
N MET A 142 6.24 -2.85 2.32
CA MET A 142 7.14 -3.72 1.54
C MET A 142 8.26 -4.34 2.38
N ASP A 143 8.76 -5.50 1.96
CA ASP A 143 10.07 -5.96 2.45
C ASP A 143 11.15 -4.94 2.04
N HIS A 144 12.04 -4.60 2.98
CA HIS A 144 13.07 -3.55 2.84
C HIS A 144 14.14 -3.92 1.81
N GLN A 145 14.53 -5.21 1.80
CA GLN A 145 15.48 -5.79 0.87
C GLN A 145 14.79 -6.88 0.04
N ASN A 146 15.34 -7.18 -1.11
CA ASN A 146 14.93 -8.34 -1.88
C ASN A 146 15.53 -9.64 -1.29
N LYS A 147 15.21 -10.79 -1.88
CA LYS A 147 15.69 -12.11 -1.44
C LYS A 147 17.22 -12.31 -1.53
N HIS A 148 17.94 -11.40 -2.17
CA HIS A 148 19.39 -11.38 -2.31
C HIS A 148 20.07 -10.42 -1.32
N GLY A 149 19.29 -9.72 -0.48
CA GLY A 149 19.81 -8.72 0.46
C GLY A 149 20.08 -7.35 -0.18
N GLU A 150 19.66 -7.14 -1.42
CA GLU A 150 19.80 -5.84 -2.09
C GLU A 150 18.68 -4.90 -1.64
N SER A 151 19.00 -3.63 -1.40
CA SER A 151 18.01 -2.65 -0.97
C SER A 151 16.93 -2.47 -2.01
N LYS A 152 15.71 -2.19 -1.55
CA LYS A 152 14.59 -1.75 -2.38
C LYS A 152 14.21 -0.28 -2.11
N VAL A 153 14.97 0.37 -1.24
CA VAL A 153 14.81 1.78 -0.86
C VAL A 153 16.02 2.54 -1.41
N LEU A 154 15.86 3.12 -2.59
CA LEU A 154 16.95 3.50 -3.50
C LEU A 154 17.17 5.01 -3.58
N LYS A 155 18.29 5.45 -4.14
CA LYS A 155 18.47 6.88 -4.52
C LYS A 155 17.57 7.29 -5.68
N THR A 156 17.44 6.40 -6.66
CA THR A 156 16.54 6.55 -7.81
C THR A 156 16.02 5.17 -8.16
N CYS A 157 14.72 5.04 -8.41
CA CYS A 157 14.17 3.78 -8.91
C CYS A 157 14.82 3.38 -10.23
N THR A 158 15.06 2.08 -10.40
CA THR A 158 15.61 1.50 -11.64
C THR A 158 14.54 0.83 -12.48
N LEU A 159 13.43 0.41 -11.85
CA LEU A 159 12.27 -0.15 -12.49
C LEU A 159 11.35 0.95 -13.06
N PRO A 160 10.51 0.62 -14.07
CA PRO A 160 9.52 1.55 -14.60
C PRO A 160 8.60 2.08 -13.50
N LEU A 161 8.51 3.40 -13.41
CA LEU A 161 7.71 4.06 -12.39
C LEU A 161 6.21 3.79 -12.56
N THR A 162 5.54 3.69 -11.42
CA THR A 162 4.09 3.81 -11.24
C THR A 162 3.71 5.27 -11.04
N GLY A 163 4.50 6.04 -10.27
CA GLY A 163 4.28 7.47 -10.04
C GLY A 163 5.55 8.13 -9.51
N ALA A 164 5.73 9.41 -9.80
CA ALA A 164 6.89 10.19 -9.36
C ALA A 164 6.51 11.11 -8.18
N GLY A 165 7.29 11.07 -7.10
CA GLY A 165 7.08 11.87 -5.90
C GLY A 165 5.73 11.64 -5.22
N VAL A 166 5.20 10.43 -5.32
CA VAL A 166 3.83 10.10 -4.87
C VAL A 166 3.80 9.49 -3.48
N VAL A 167 4.87 8.83 -3.03
CA VAL A 167 4.91 8.13 -1.75
C VAL A 167 5.12 9.12 -0.60
N ASN A 168 4.30 9.00 0.46
CA ASN A 168 4.47 9.81 1.67
C ASN A 168 5.22 9.04 2.77
N ARG A 169 4.92 7.75 2.95
CA ARG A 169 5.46 6.90 4.01
C ARG A 169 5.79 5.51 3.48
N ILE A 170 6.91 4.96 3.93
CA ILE A 170 7.39 3.63 3.61
C ILE A 170 7.46 2.84 4.91
N ILE A 171 6.71 1.75 4.99
CA ILE A 171 6.71 0.81 6.11
C ILE A 171 7.38 -0.47 5.63
N THR A 172 8.44 -0.88 6.31
CA THR A 172 9.16 -2.11 5.99
C THR A 172 9.32 -3.00 7.21
N ASN A 173 9.87 -4.20 6.98
CA ASN A 173 10.23 -5.11 8.06
C ASN A 173 11.32 -4.54 8.99
N LEU A 174 12.00 -3.44 8.64
CA LEU A 174 13.02 -2.81 9.48
C LEU A 174 12.50 -1.60 10.27
N GLY A 175 11.37 -1.02 9.87
CA GLY A 175 10.83 0.18 10.51
C GLY A 175 10.01 1.05 9.55
N VAL A 176 9.88 2.33 9.90
CA VAL A 176 9.08 3.32 9.18
C VAL A 176 9.96 4.49 8.74
N LEU A 177 9.84 4.86 7.47
CA LEU A 177 10.51 6.00 6.86
C LEU A 177 9.46 6.97 6.30
N ASP A 178 9.63 8.26 6.55
CA ASP A 178 8.87 9.31 5.87
C ASP A 178 9.68 9.90 4.71
N VAL A 179 9.02 10.17 3.59
CA VAL A 179 9.61 10.93 2.49
C VAL A 179 9.57 12.41 2.87
N VAL A 180 10.72 13.05 2.95
CA VAL A 180 10.89 14.44 3.36
C VAL A 180 11.78 15.20 2.37
N GLU A 181 11.90 16.52 2.54
CA GLU A 181 12.84 17.29 1.72
C GLU A 181 14.28 16.80 1.94
N GLY A 182 14.97 16.43 0.85
CA GLY A 182 16.36 15.99 0.88
C GLY A 182 16.58 14.48 1.07
N GLY A 183 15.53 13.69 1.30
CA GLY A 183 15.64 12.22 1.39
C GLY A 183 14.57 11.59 2.29
N LEU A 184 14.96 10.57 3.05
CA LEU A 184 14.08 9.81 3.92
C LEU A 184 14.42 10.05 5.39
N LYS A 185 13.39 10.22 6.23
CA LYS A 185 13.55 10.34 7.68
C LYS A 185 13.15 9.04 8.37
N ILE A 186 14.00 8.51 9.24
CA ILE A 186 13.63 7.40 10.14
C ILE A 186 12.63 7.92 11.17
N VAL A 187 11.43 7.35 11.16
CA VAL A 187 10.35 7.66 12.10
C VAL A 187 10.34 6.64 13.23
N GLU A 188 10.57 5.38 12.89
CA GLU A 188 10.43 4.24 13.79
C GLU A 188 11.32 3.10 13.31
N LEU A 189 11.79 2.29 14.24
CA LEU A 189 12.55 1.08 13.96
C LEU A 189 11.79 -0.10 14.55
N ALA A 190 11.82 -1.24 13.86
CA ALA A 190 11.30 -2.49 14.40
C ALA A 190 12.06 -2.87 15.70
N ASP A 191 11.38 -3.55 16.62
CA ASP A 191 11.94 -3.89 17.93
C ASP A 191 13.29 -4.58 17.81
N GLY A 192 14.36 -3.96 18.33
CA GLY A 192 15.72 -4.51 18.28
C GLY A 192 16.37 -4.47 16.90
N VAL A 193 15.87 -3.65 15.96
CA VAL A 193 16.62 -3.14 14.81
C VAL A 193 17.26 -1.82 15.22
N THR A 194 18.55 -1.67 14.92
CA THR A 194 19.32 -0.45 15.18
C THR A 194 19.23 0.52 14.02
N GLU A 195 19.48 1.80 14.29
CA GLU A 195 19.56 2.81 13.23
C GLU A 195 20.65 2.49 12.21
N GLN A 196 21.79 1.94 12.66
CA GLN A 196 22.87 1.54 11.77
C GLN A 196 22.43 0.43 10.81
N GLU A 197 21.71 -0.60 11.28
CA GLU A 197 21.19 -1.66 10.43
C GLU A 197 20.20 -1.11 9.38
N MET A 198 19.33 -0.17 9.75
CA MET A 198 18.44 0.51 8.80
C MET A 198 19.25 1.28 7.74
N ARG A 199 20.28 2.03 8.15
CA ARG A 199 21.13 2.80 7.24
C ARG A 199 21.95 1.91 6.32
N ASP A 200 22.50 0.81 6.82
CA ASP A 200 23.28 -0.15 6.01
C ASP A 200 22.42 -0.89 4.99
N ALA A 201 21.12 -1.07 5.27
CA ALA A 201 20.16 -1.71 4.38
C ALA A 201 19.48 -0.73 3.38
N THR A 202 19.71 0.58 3.51
CA THR A 202 19.07 1.63 2.70
C THR A 202 20.09 2.29 1.77
N GLU A 203 19.79 2.36 0.47
CA GLU A 203 20.64 3.10 -0.48
C GLU A 203 20.24 4.58 -0.60
N ALA A 204 18.95 4.88 -0.39
CA ALA A 204 18.42 6.25 -0.33
C ALA A 204 19.15 7.11 0.71
N THR A 205 19.19 8.42 0.47
CA THR A 205 19.70 9.36 1.47
C THR A 205 18.78 9.38 2.69
N ILE A 206 19.31 9.03 3.87
CA ILE A 206 18.60 9.18 5.15
C ILE A 206 19.07 10.45 5.85
N VAL A 207 18.13 11.36 6.13
CA VAL A 207 18.36 12.66 6.78
C VAL A 207 18.14 12.63 8.28
#